data_AF-A0AAW7ELU0-F1
#
_entry.id   AF-A0AAW7ELU0-F1
#
_cell.length_a   1.000
_cell.length_b   1.000
_cell.length_c   1.000
_cell.angle_alpha   90.00
_cell.angle_beta   90.00
_cell.angle_gamma   90.00
#
_symmetry.space_group_name_H-M   'P 1'
#
loop_
_entity.id
_entity.type
_entity.pdbx_description
1 polymer ?
#
loop_
_entity_poly.entity_id
_entity_poly.type
_entity_poly.pdbx_seq_one_letter_code
_entity_poly.pdbx_strand_id
1 'polypeptide(L)'
;MLWISDDFENECAYYISKDSKLSLENSVLALIQSVLQTLNLNEEQCTLMGFSKGGSAALYYGLKFNFKNIIASCPQLHIGSYVSRHWPNVANNMMGNNYDQGDINILDNLIPDLLKKQRNKDQHIYLITPPDDEQYSTEIAPYINDFNEHQNFNFVITKSHLAWQHNKVTRYNLPIILSIVYANGEGVSPVIGKITNGYQSNKINEKVIASQRQK
;
A
#
# COMPACT_ATOMS: atom_id res chain seq x y z
N MET A 1 -4.37 -17.09 -6.42
CA MET A 1 -3.65 -15.91 -5.90
C MET A 1 -2.29 -15.85 -6.58
N LEU A 2 -1.97 -14.73 -7.24
CA LEU A 2 -0.63 -14.47 -7.77
C LEU A 2 0.17 -13.73 -6.70
N TRP A 3 1.35 -14.23 -6.34
CA TRP A 3 2.27 -13.56 -5.43
C TRP A 3 3.47 -13.04 -6.21
N ILE A 4 3.79 -11.75 -6.06
CA ILE A 4 4.93 -11.12 -6.73
C ILE A 4 5.93 -10.71 -5.64
N SER A 5 7.09 -11.34 -5.64
CA SER A 5 8.22 -10.93 -4.81
C SER A 5 8.93 -9.75 -5.47
N ASP A 6 9.32 -8.76 -4.68
CA ASP A 6 10.17 -7.64 -5.15
C ASP A 6 11.63 -8.05 -5.04
N ASP A 7 12.06 -8.87 -6.00
CA ASP A 7 13.44 -9.33 -6.15
C ASP A 7 13.82 -9.21 -7.63
N PHE A 8 14.50 -8.10 -7.95
CA PHE A 8 14.91 -7.75 -9.30
C PHE A 8 16.44 -7.63 -9.31
N GLU A 9 17.09 -8.74 -9.67
CA GLU A 9 18.55 -8.92 -9.65
C GLU A 9 19.16 -8.85 -8.24
N ASN A 10 18.53 -9.53 -7.28
CA ASN A 10 18.93 -9.57 -5.86
C ASN A 10 18.76 -8.24 -5.12
N GLU A 11 17.98 -7.30 -5.67
CA GLU A 11 17.58 -6.11 -4.95
C GLU A 11 16.10 -5.77 -5.07
N CYS A 12 15.61 -5.05 -4.07
CA CYS A 12 14.26 -4.47 -4.10
C CYS A 12 14.21 -3.29 -5.07
N ALA A 13 13.02 -3.04 -5.63
CA ALA A 13 12.80 -1.94 -6.57
C ALA A 13 11.40 -1.32 -6.48
N TYR A 14 10.67 -1.60 -5.38
CA TYR A 14 9.28 -1.18 -5.20
C TYR A 14 8.38 -1.63 -6.35
N TYR A 15 8.77 -2.68 -7.08
CA TYR A 15 8.10 -3.17 -8.30
C TYR A 15 8.08 -2.17 -9.47
N ILE A 16 8.76 -1.01 -9.39
CA ILE A 16 8.51 0.13 -10.28
C ILE A 16 9.70 0.46 -11.17
N SER A 17 10.87 0.74 -10.58
CA SER A 17 11.96 1.39 -11.30
C SER A 17 13.32 0.75 -11.11
N LYS A 18 14.16 0.91 -12.13
CA LYS A 18 15.59 0.59 -12.11
C LYS A 18 16.34 1.64 -12.92
N ASP A 19 17.45 2.15 -12.40
CA ASP A 19 18.29 3.18 -13.04
C ASP A 19 17.49 4.40 -13.54
N SER A 20 16.61 4.95 -12.70
CA SER A 20 15.68 6.06 -12.99
C SER A 20 14.72 5.81 -14.16
N LYS A 21 14.55 4.55 -14.58
CA LYS A 21 13.58 4.13 -15.60
C LYS A 21 12.50 3.29 -14.96
N LEU A 22 11.24 3.50 -15.37
CA LEU A 22 10.10 2.66 -14.99
C LEU A 22 10.10 1.31 -15.75
N SER A 23 11.27 0.70 -15.91
CA SER A 23 11.48 -0.50 -16.73
C SER A 23 10.81 -1.74 -16.12
N LEU A 24 10.81 -1.84 -14.78
CA LEU A 24 10.16 -2.94 -14.06
C LEU A 24 8.63 -2.81 -14.08
N GLU A 25 8.12 -1.58 -14.21
CA GLU A 25 6.69 -1.33 -14.26
C GLU A 25 5.97 -2.22 -15.28
N ASN A 26 6.46 -2.18 -16.52
CA ASN A 26 5.90 -2.89 -17.65
C ASN A 26 6.00 -4.41 -17.46
N SER A 27 7.10 -4.90 -16.89
CA SER A 27 7.31 -6.33 -16.65
C SER A 27 6.33 -6.88 -15.61
N VAL A 28 6.14 -6.15 -14.51
CA VAL A 28 5.18 -6.53 -13.46
C VAL A 28 3.75 -6.44 -13.98
N LEU A 29 3.40 -5.38 -14.73
CA LEU A 29 2.08 -5.27 -15.36
C LEU A 29 1.82 -6.41 -16.34
N ALA A 30 2.77 -6.72 -17.21
CA ALA A 30 2.66 -7.79 -18.18
C ALA A 30 2.47 -9.16 -17.51
N LEU A 31 3.14 -9.41 -16.38
CA LEU A 31 2.93 -10.61 -15.58
C LEU A 31 1.48 -10.68 -15.05
N ILE A 32 0.99 -9.60 -14.45
CA ILE A 32 -0.39 -9.53 -13.94
C ILE A 32 -1.39 -9.76 -15.08
N GLN A 33 -1.23 -9.08 -16.20
CA GLN A 33 -2.09 -9.20 -17.37
C GLN A 33 -2.06 -10.59 -17.99
N SER A 34 -0.89 -11.23 -18.07
CA SER A 34 -0.76 -12.61 -18.57
C SER A 34 -1.56 -13.61 -17.72
N VAL A 35 -1.52 -13.45 -16.38
CA VAL A 35 -2.29 -14.29 -15.47
C VAL A 35 -3.79 -14.02 -15.61
N LEU A 36 -4.21 -12.75 -15.69
CA LEU A 36 -5.61 -12.39 -15.92
C LEU A 36 -6.13 -13.00 -17.23
N GLN A 37 -5.39 -12.85 -18.33
CA GLN A 37 -5.74 -13.43 -19.63
C GLN A 37 -5.88 -14.95 -19.56
N THR A 38 -4.94 -15.65 -18.89
CA THR A 38 -5.00 -17.11 -18.72
C THR A 38 -6.26 -17.56 -17.98
N LEU A 39 -6.76 -16.73 -17.06
CA LEU A 39 -7.96 -17.01 -16.27
C LEU A 39 -9.25 -16.46 -16.90
N ASN A 40 -9.17 -15.81 -18.07
CA ASN A 40 -10.26 -15.05 -18.68
C ASN A 40 -10.87 -13.99 -17.75
N LEU A 41 -10.01 -13.31 -16.98
CA LEU A 41 -10.36 -12.19 -16.11
C LEU A 41 -9.81 -10.87 -16.65
N ASN A 42 -10.27 -9.76 -16.09
CA ASN A 42 -9.74 -8.42 -16.36
C ASN A 42 -9.51 -7.65 -15.04
N GLU A 43 -9.09 -6.39 -15.16
CA GLU A 43 -8.79 -5.49 -14.05
C GLU A 43 -10.01 -5.22 -13.14
N GLU A 44 -11.24 -5.36 -13.66
CA GLU A 44 -12.48 -5.26 -12.86
C GLU A 44 -12.66 -6.43 -11.88
N GLN A 45 -12.07 -7.58 -12.21
CA GLN A 45 -12.18 -8.82 -11.45
C GLN A 45 -10.92 -9.14 -10.65
N CYS A 46 -10.05 -8.15 -10.46
CA CYS A 46 -8.76 -8.31 -9.81
C CYS A 46 -8.64 -7.40 -8.58
N THR A 47 -8.11 -7.95 -7.49
CA THR A 47 -7.72 -7.18 -6.30
C THR A 47 -6.21 -7.10 -6.23
N LEU A 48 -5.67 -5.89 -6.26
CA LEU A 48 -4.28 -5.64 -5.90
C LEU A 48 -4.21 -5.40 -4.39
N MET A 49 -3.27 -6.07 -3.74
CA MET A 49 -3.13 -6.01 -2.29
C MET A 49 -1.68 -6.04 -1.89
N GLY A 50 -1.33 -5.18 -0.93
CA GLY A 50 -0.01 -5.19 -0.34
C GLY A 50 0.10 -4.34 0.93
N PHE A 51 1.28 -4.42 1.54
CA PHE A 51 1.55 -3.80 2.83
C PHE A 51 2.90 -3.10 2.79
N SER A 52 3.02 -1.94 3.46
CA SER A 52 4.26 -1.16 3.41
C SER A 52 4.62 -0.89 1.94
N LYS A 53 5.83 -1.25 1.51
CA LYS A 53 6.27 -1.22 0.11
C LYS A 53 5.26 -1.84 -0.87
N GLY A 54 4.70 -3.00 -0.51
CA GLY A 54 3.69 -3.66 -1.35
C GLY A 54 2.37 -2.88 -1.40
N GLY A 55 2.05 -2.13 -0.35
CA GLY A 55 0.88 -1.25 -0.32
C GLY A 55 1.06 -0.07 -1.26
N SER A 56 2.28 0.48 -1.32
CA SER A 56 2.68 1.48 -2.30
C SER A 56 2.49 0.97 -3.72
N ALA A 57 2.96 -0.24 -4.01
CA ALA A 57 2.78 -0.86 -5.33
C ALA A 57 1.30 -1.12 -5.64
N ALA A 58 0.51 -1.66 -4.70
CA ALA A 58 -0.92 -1.88 -4.90
C ALA A 58 -1.64 -0.58 -5.24
N LEU A 59 -1.34 0.53 -4.56
CA LEU A 59 -1.86 1.85 -4.88
C LEU A 59 -1.38 2.34 -6.25
N TYR A 60 -0.08 2.27 -6.52
CA TYR A 60 0.50 2.75 -7.76
C TYR A 60 -0.12 2.08 -8.99
N TYR A 61 -0.07 0.76 -9.05
CA TYR A 61 -0.63 -0.02 -10.16
C TYR A 61 -2.14 0.08 -10.21
N GLY A 62 -2.78 0.01 -9.05
CA GLY A 62 -4.23 0.02 -8.97
C GLY A 62 -4.79 1.31 -9.54
N LEU A 63 -4.30 2.45 -9.07
CA LEU A 63 -4.65 3.76 -9.62
C LEU A 63 -4.24 3.83 -11.09
N LYS A 64 -2.95 3.66 -11.42
CA LYS A 64 -2.45 3.90 -12.78
C LYS A 64 -3.16 3.08 -13.87
N PHE A 65 -3.50 1.83 -13.58
CA PHE A 65 -4.04 0.88 -14.55
C PHE A 65 -5.50 0.47 -14.30
N ASN A 66 -6.23 1.22 -13.45
CA ASN A 66 -7.67 1.03 -13.22
C ASN A 66 -8.08 -0.33 -12.65
N PHE A 67 -7.26 -0.94 -11.78
CA PHE A 67 -7.71 -2.14 -11.07
C PHE A 67 -8.85 -1.80 -10.10
N LYS A 68 -9.92 -2.60 -10.13
CA LYS A 68 -11.15 -2.29 -9.39
C LYS A 68 -10.98 -2.25 -7.90
N ASN A 69 -10.16 -3.13 -7.34
CA ASN A 69 -10.01 -3.28 -5.90
C ASN A 69 -8.55 -3.12 -5.48
N ILE A 70 -8.30 -2.24 -4.51
CA ILE A 70 -6.96 -1.94 -3.99
C ILE A 70 -6.98 -2.05 -2.47
N ILE A 71 -6.18 -2.94 -1.90
CA ILE A 71 -6.02 -3.07 -0.44
C ILE A 71 -4.60 -2.66 -0.07
N ALA A 72 -4.44 -1.56 0.65
CA ALA A 72 -3.15 -1.04 1.08
C ALA A 72 -3.10 -0.88 2.61
N SER A 73 -2.23 -1.64 3.26
CA SER A 73 -1.91 -1.44 4.69
C SER A 73 -0.64 -0.64 4.84
N CYS A 74 -0.69 0.44 5.63
CA CYS A 74 0.43 1.33 5.95
C CYS A 74 1.40 1.59 4.76
N PRO A 75 0.91 2.01 3.58
CA PRO A 75 1.76 2.22 2.41
C PRO A 75 2.71 3.41 2.60
N GLN A 76 3.92 3.34 2.05
CA GLN A 76 4.77 4.52 1.84
C GLN A 76 4.35 5.23 0.55
N LEU A 77 4.00 6.52 0.63
CA LEU A 77 3.66 7.32 -0.54
C LEU A 77 4.86 8.09 -1.08
N HIS A 78 5.83 8.42 -0.23
CA HIS A 78 7.11 9.03 -0.58
C HIS A 78 8.21 7.98 -0.78
N ILE A 79 8.10 7.23 -1.87
CA ILE A 79 8.99 6.09 -2.16
C ILE A 79 10.47 6.52 -2.21
N GLY A 80 10.79 7.60 -2.95
CA GLY A 80 12.15 8.06 -3.17
C GLY A 80 12.82 8.54 -1.87
N SER A 81 12.11 9.37 -1.11
CA SER A 81 12.58 9.86 0.18
C SER A 81 12.78 8.71 1.18
N TYR A 82 11.88 7.74 1.19
CA TYR A 82 11.98 6.59 2.08
C TYR A 82 13.20 5.72 1.75
N VAL A 83 13.37 5.31 0.49
CA VAL A 83 14.52 4.46 0.12
C VAL A 83 15.85 5.19 0.25
N SER A 84 15.91 6.48 -0.08
CA SER A 84 17.14 7.27 0.08
C SER A 84 17.57 7.35 1.54
N ARG A 85 16.63 7.52 2.47
CA ARG A 85 16.92 7.63 3.91
C ARG A 85 17.22 6.29 4.58
N HIS A 86 16.47 5.25 4.23
CA HIS A 86 16.46 4.01 4.99
C HIS A 86 17.17 2.85 4.27
N TRP A 87 17.14 2.80 2.94
CA TRP A 87 17.62 1.68 2.12
C TRP A 87 18.51 2.18 0.95
N PRO A 88 19.72 2.69 1.23
CA PRO A 88 20.56 3.34 0.21
C PRO A 88 20.92 2.43 -0.98
N ASN A 89 21.07 1.12 -0.77
CA ASN A 89 21.30 0.18 -1.87
C ASN A 89 20.09 0.07 -2.80
N VAL A 90 18.88 0.04 -2.23
CA VAL A 90 17.62 0.06 -2.99
C VAL A 90 17.47 1.39 -3.72
N ALA A 91 17.83 2.51 -3.10
CA ALA A 91 17.83 3.82 -3.75
C ALA A 91 18.76 3.84 -4.96
N ASN A 92 20.00 3.33 -4.83
CA ASN A 92 20.95 3.22 -5.93
C ASN A 92 20.46 2.28 -7.05
N ASN A 93 19.82 1.16 -6.71
CA ASN A 93 19.23 0.26 -7.70
C ASN A 93 18.09 0.94 -8.47
N MET A 94 17.22 1.67 -7.76
CA MET A 94 16.04 2.31 -8.33
C MET A 94 16.35 3.58 -9.15
N MET A 95 17.31 4.40 -8.70
CA MET A 95 17.61 5.73 -9.24
C MET A 95 19.03 5.86 -9.84
N GLY A 96 19.86 4.82 -9.76
CA GLY A 96 21.26 4.84 -10.19
C GLY A 96 22.22 5.42 -9.15
N ASN A 97 23.51 5.12 -9.24
CA ASN A 97 24.51 5.45 -8.20
C ASN A 97 24.76 6.95 -7.93
N ASN A 98 24.30 7.85 -8.81
CA ASN A 98 24.51 9.30 -8.69
C ASN A 98 23.18 10.06 -8.74
N TYR A 99 22.11 9.46 -8.21
CA TYR A 99 20.79 10.08 -8.19
C TYR A 99 20.80 11.40 -7.41
N ASP A 100 19.93 12.32 -7.81
CA ASP A 100 19.78 13.62 -7.16
C ASP A 100 18.37 13.82 -6.55
N GLN A 101 18.12 15.03 -6.04
CA GLN A 101 16.81 15.36 -5.46
C GLN A 101 15.67 15.31 -6.49
N GLY A 102 15.97 15.55 -7.77
CA GLY A 102 15.02 15.39 -8.86
C GLY A 102 14.57 13.94 -9.02
N ASP A 103 15.49 12.98 -8.99
CA ASP A 103 15.18 11.55 -9.01
C ASP A 103 14.31 11.12 -7.82
N ILE A 104 14.67 11.58 -6.61
CA ILE A 104 13.87 11.34 -5.39
C ILE A 104 12.44 11.87 -5.59
N ASN A 105 12.31 13.11 -6.06
CA ASN A 105 11.01 13.76 -6.26
C ASN A 105 10.17 13.05 -7.32
N ILE A 106 10.77 12.46 -8.35
CA ILE A 106 10.04 11.68 -9.35
C ILE A 106 9.33 10.51 -8.67
N LEU A 107 10.04 9.75 -7.83
CA LEU A 107 9.48 8.60 -7.13
C LEU A 107 8.47 9.01 -6.04
N ASP A 108 8.74 10.10 -5.32
CA ASP A 108 7.84 10.61 -4.27
C ASP A 108 6.50 11.09 -4.80
N ASN A 109 6.45 11.55 -6.05
CA ASN A 109 5.22 12.07 -6.64
C ASN A 109 4.38 11.00 -7.35
N LEU A 110 4.90 9.78 -7.55
CA LEU A 110 4.21 8.73 -8.32
C LEU A 110 2.78 8.46 -7.83
N ILE A 111 2.60 8.19 -6.53
CA ILE A 111 1.28 7.87 -5.95
C ILE A 111 0.49 9.15 -5.63
N PRO A 112 1.07 10.18 -5.00
CA PRO A 112 0.37 11.44 -4.74
C PRO A 112 -0.25 12.08 -5.99
N ASP A 113 0.46 12.09 -7.12
CA ASP A 113 -0.07 12.63 -8.36
C ASP A 113 -1.24 11.79 -8.88
N LEU A 114 -1.17 10.46 -8.78
CA LEU A 114 -2.24 9.57 -9.20
C LEU A 114 -3.51 9.78 -8.36
N LEU A 115 -3.37 9.90 -7.04
CA LEU A 115 -4.50 10.19 -6.15
C LEU A 115 -5.20 11.50 -6.54
N LYS A 116 -4.42 12.53 -6.89
CA LYS A 116 -4.95 13.84 -7.31
C LYS A 116 -5.58 13.83 -8.69
N LYS A 117 -5.00 13.11 -9.65
CA LYS A 117 -5.43 13.09 -11.07
C LYS A 117 -6.61 12.17 -11.32
N GLN A 118 -6.73 11.06 -10.59
CA GLN A 118 -7.69 9.99 -10.88
C GLN A 118 -8.97 10.04 -10.05
N ARG A 119 -9.53 11.23 -9.84
CA ARG A 119 -10.76 11.41 -9.05
C ARG A 119 -11.96 10.78 -9.76
N ASN A 120 -12.96 10.35 -8.98
CA ASN A 120 -14.25 9.85 -9.47
C ASN A 120 -14.21 8.57 -10.33
N LYS A 121 -13.21 7.71 -10.13
CA LYS A 121 -13.25 6.35 -10.68
C LYS A 121 -13.99 5.43 -9.73
N ASP A 122 -14.64 4.41 -10.28
CA ASP A 122 -15.40 3.40 -9.54
C ASP A 122 -14.47 2.36 -8.86
N GLN A 123 -13.26 2.76 -8.47
CA GLN A 123 -12.26 1.91 -7.82
C GLN A 123 -12.46 1.90 -6.31
N HIS A 124 -12.42 0.73 -5.69
CA HIS A 124 -12.50 0.56 -4.26
C HIS A 124 -11.09 0.59 -3.65
N ILE A 125 -10.81 1.66 -2.90
CA ILE A 125 -9.53 1.83 -2.20
C ILE A 125 -9.75 1.53 -0.72
N TYR A 126 -9.18 0.45 -0.22
CA TYR A 126 -9.18 0.06 1.19
C TYR A 126 -7.83 0.43 1.81
N LEU A 127 -7.79 1.57 2.51
CA LEU A 127 -6.61 2.02 3.24
C LEU A 127 -6.72 1.61 4.71
N ILE A 128 -5.70 0.94 5.22
CA ILE A 128 -5.63 0.47 6.60
C ILE A 128 -4.38 1.05 7.25
N THR A 129 -4.54 1.87 8.29
CA THR A 129 -3.39 2.48 8.96
C THR A 129 -3.69 2.86 10.42
N PRO A 130 -2.73 2.74 11.35
CA PRO A 130 -2.83 3.33 12.67
C PRO A 130 -2.32 4.78 12.65
N PRO A 131 -3.00 5.73 13.30
CA PRO A 131 -2.45 7.07 13.52
C PRO A 131 -1.16 7.07 14.36
N ASP A 132 -0.96 6.03 15.16
CA ASP A 132 0.23 5.83 16.00
C ASP A 132 1.42 5.21 15.24
N ASP A 133 1.27 4.87 13.95
CA ASP A 133 2.40 4.43 13.11
C ASP A 133 3.39 5.60 12.93
N GLU A 134 4.68 5.34 13.11
CA GLU A 134 5.75 6.32 12.98
C GLU A 134 5.79 6.99 11.59
N GLN A 135 5.28 6.32 10.56
CA GLN A 135 5.23 6.80 9.18
C GLN A 135 3.90 7.51 8.84
N TYR A 136 2.88 7.46 9.71
CA TYR A 136 1.55 7.99 9.40
C TYR A 136 1.56 9.48 9.07
N SER A 137 2.30 10.27 9.85
CA SER A 137 2.32 11.73 9.73
C SER A 137 2.96 12.23 8.43
N THR A 138 3.88 11.45 7.85
CA THR A 138 4.57 11.78 6.59
C THR A 138 3.91 11.12 5.40
N GLU A 139 3.59 9.83 5.51
CA GLU A 139 3.15 9.03 4.36
C GLU A 139 1.64 9.12 4.11
N ILE A 140 0.81 9.26 5.15
CA ILE A 140 -0.65 9.13 5.01
C ILE A 140 -1.39 10.43 5.30
N ALA A 141 -1.13 11.04 6.46
CA ALA A 141 -1.86 12.22 6.93
C ALA A 141 -1.93 13.36 5.89
N PRO A 142 -0.87 13.67 5.12
CA PRO A 142 -0.92 14.75 4.14
C PRO A 142 -1.88 14.49 2.97
N TYR A 143 -2.22 13.22 2.71
CA TYR A 143 -2.95 12.77 1.52
C TYR A 143 -4.38 12.31 1.81
N ILE A 144 -4.83 12.36 3.07
CA ILE A 144 -6.18 11.92 3.45
C ILE A 144 -7.27 12.64 2.64
N ASN A 145 -7.09 13.94 2.37
CA ASN A 145 -8.06 14.68 1.55
C ASN A 145 -8.07 14.16 0.11
N ASP A 146 -6.90 13.90 -0.49
CA ASP A 146 -6.81 13.34 -1.84
C ASP A 146 -7.47 11.95 -1.91
N PHE A 147 -7.35 11.12 -0.87
CA PHE A 147 -8.09 9.86 -0.77
C PHE A 147 -9.61 10.04 -0.68
N ASN A 148 -10.08 11.01 0.12
CA ASN A 148 -11.52 11.26 0.30
C ASN A 148 -12.22 11.74 -0.99
N GLU A 149 -11.47 12.22 -1.99
CA GLU A 149 -12.00 12.57 -3.32
C GLU A 149 -12.32 11.33 -4.19
N HIS A 150 -12.02 10.12 -3.72
CA HIS A 150 -12.39 8.87 -4.40
C HIS A 150 -13.72 8.35 -3.87
N GLN A 151 -14.67 8.09 -4.79
CA GLN A 151 -16.05 7.72 -4.47
C GLN A 151 -16.14 6.50 -3.54
N ASN A 152 -15.35 5.45 -3.81
CA ASN A 152 -15.34 4.21 -3.04
C ASN A 152 -14.08 4.12 -2.15
N PHE A 153 -13.70 5.24 -1.52
CA PHE A 153 -12.66 5.24 -0.50
C PHE A 153 -13.17 4.65 0.81
N ASN A 154 -12.42 3.67 1.30
CA ASN A 154 -12.70 2.89 2.51
C ASN A 154 -11.50 3.01 3.45
N PHE A 155 -11.72 3.55 4.64
CA PHE A 155 -10.65 3.89 5.56
C PHE A 155 -10.80 3.18 6.90
N VAL A 156 -9.88 2.27 7.19
CA VAL A 156 -9.78 1.57 8.47
C VAL A 156 -8.69 2.22 9.32
N ILE A 157 -9.12 2.94 10.34
CA ILE A 157 -8.22 3.56 11.31
C ILE A 157 -8.00 2.58 12.46
N THR A 158 -6.77 2.13 12.66
CA THR A 158 -6.43 1.21 13.75
C THR A 158 -6.01 1.96 15.00
N LYS A 159 -6.83 1.90 16.05
CA LYS A 159 -6.52 2.46 17.38
C LYS A 159 -6.25 1.34 18.38
N SER A 160 -5.02 0.84 18.39
CA SER A 160 -4.62 -0.29 19.23
C SER A 160 -3.18 -0.17 19.71
N HIS A 161 -2.94 -0.42 21.00
CA HIS A 161 -1.59 -0.51 21.56
C HIS A 161 -0.75 -1.67 20.97
N LEU A 162 -1.37 -2.59 20.22
CA LEU A 162 -0.70 -3.71 19.58
C LEU A 162 -0.30 -3.43 18.12
N ALA A 163 -0.73 -2.31 17.55
CA ALA A 163 -0.47 -1.90 16.17
C ALA A 163 0.27 -0.55 16.11
N TRP A 164 1.38 -0.46 16.84
CA TRP A 164 2.15 0.78 17.03
C TRP A 164 3.47 0.80 16.26
N GLN A 165 4.02 -0.37 15.91
CA GLN A 165 5.16 -0.49 15.01
C GLN A 165 4.66 -0.80 13.61
N HIS A 166 5.30 -0.20 12.60
CA HIS A 166 4.97 -0.37 11.19
C HIS A 166 4.83 -1.86 10.79
N ASN A 167 5.74 -2.72 11.24
CA ASN A 167 5.71 -4.16 10.96
C ASN A 167 4.64 -4.96 11.73
N LYS A 168 3.93 -4.37 12.69
CA LYS A 168 2.85 -5.02 13.47
C LYS A 168 1.46 -4.67 12.95
N VAL A 169 1.31 -3.58 12.20
CA VAL A 169 0.03 -3.06 11.68
C VAL A 169 -0.73 -4.12 10.90
N THR A 170 -0.09 -4.71 9.89
CA THR A 170 -0.73 -5.69 9.02
C THR A 170 -1.19 -6.92 9.79
N ARG A 171 -0.34 -7.45 10.69
CA ARG A 171 -0.67 -8.64 11.49
C ARG A 171 -1.91 -8.40 12.36
N TYR A 172 -2.02 -7.23 12.98
CA TYR A 172 -3.19 -6.86 13.76
C TYR A 172 -4.47 -6.80 12.90
N ASN A 173 -4.34 -6.28 11.68
CA ASN A 173 -5.46 -6.07 10.76
C ASN A 173 -5.79 -7.27 9.86
N LEU A 174 -5.11 -8.43 10.02
CA LEU A 174 -5.39 -9.62 9.21
C LEU A 174 -6.88 -10.00 9.17
N PRO A 175 -7.67 -9.98 10.28
CA PRO A 175 -9.08 -10.34 10.21
C PRO A 175 -9.89 -9.44 9.26
N ILE A 176 -9.68 -8.12 9.30
CA ILE A 176 -10.43 -7.21 8.43
C ILE A 176 -9.93 -7.28 6.98
N ILE A 177 -8.62 -7.43 6.79
CA ILE A 177 -8.02 -7.65 5.46
C ILE A 177 -8.61 -8.90 4.81
N LEU A 178 -8.63 -10.03 5.52
CA LEU A 178 -9.19 -11.28 5.01
C LEU A 178 -10.70 -11.17 4.73
N SER A 179 -11.45 -10.43 5.55
CA SER A 179 -12.88 -10.20 5.28
C SER A 179 -13.11 -9.48 3.94
N ILE A 180 -12.29 -8.48 3.62
CA ILE A 180 -12.36 -7.76 2.35
C ILE A 180 -11.90 -8.65 1.19
N VAL A 181 -10.82 -9.42 1.37
CA VAL A 181 -10.33 -10.37 0.36
C VAL A 181 -11.39 -11.42 0.01
N TYR A 182 -12.05 -11.99 1.02
CA TYR A 182 -13.12 -12.98 0.78
C TYR A 182 -14.34 -12.36 0.10
N ALA A 183 -14.75 -11.16 0.50
CA ALA A 183 -15.85 -10.45 -0.18
C ALA A 183 -15.50 -10.19 -1.66
N ASN A 184 -14.32 -9.64 -1.94
CA ASN A 184 -13.86 -9.37 -3.30
C ASN A 184 -13.77 -10.66 -4.13
N GLY A 185 -13.35 -11.77 -3.52
CA GLY A 185 -13.28 -13.09 -4.16
C GLY A 185 -14.64 -13.63 -4.62
N GLU A 186 -15.72 -13.22 -3.96
CA GLU A 186 -17.11 -13.53 -4.33
C GLU A 186 -17.73 -12.47 -5.26
N GLY A 187 -16.92 -11.55 -5.80
CA GLY A 187 -17.38 -10.47 -6.68
C GLY A 187 -18.10 -9.33 -5.94
N VAL A 188 -17.96 -9.27 -4.61
CA VAL A 188 -18.55 -8.21 -3.78
C VAL A 188 -17.46 -7.27 -3.31
N SER A 189 -17.47 -6.02 -3.79
CA SER A 189 -16.58 -4.97 -3.32
C SER A 189 -17.25 -4.15 -2.20
N PRO A 190 -17.02 -4.46 -0.90
CA PRO A 190 -17.75 -3.81 0.19
C PRO A 190 -17.45 -2.31 0.28
N VAL A 191 -18.49 -1.51 0.52
CA VAL A 191 -18.33 -0.11 0.92
C VAL A 191 -18.48 -0.01 2.43
N ILE A 192 -17.36 0.01 3.14
CA ILE A 192 -17.28 0.13 4.59
C ILE A 192 -17.21 1.59 5.06
N GLY A 193 -16.80 2.51 4.20
CA GLY A 193 -16.59 3.92 4.53
C GLY A 193 -15.43 4.11 5.52
N LYS A 194 -15.55 5.10 6.41
CA LYS A 194 -14.54 5.39 7.43
C LYS A 194 -14.91 4.73 8.76
N ILE A 195 -14.11 3.75 9.18
CA ILE A 195 -14.31 3.02 10.43
C ILE A 195 -13.07 3.08 11.31
N THR A 196 -13.26 2.80 12.60
CA THR A 196 -12.17 2.61 13.55
C THR A 196 -12.24 1.20 14.09
N ASN A 197 -11.13 0.46 14.00
CA ASN A 197 -10.97 -0.81 14.70
C ASN A 197 -9.93 -0.68 15.81
N GLY A 198 -9.94 -1.66 16.70
CA GLY A 198 -9.33 -1.50 18.01
C GLY A 198 -10.18 -0.58 18.88
N TYR A 199 -10.28 -0.95 20.16
CA TYR A 199 -10.95 -0.12 21.16
C TYR A 199 -10.06 -0.11 22.40
N GLN A 200 -9.55 1.07 22.71
CA GLN A 200 -8.80 1.29 23.94
C GLN A 200 -9.81 1.44 25.07
N SER A 201 -10.04 0.36 25.82
CA SER A 201 -10.53 0.54 27.19
C SER A 201 -9.44 1.29 27.96
N ASN A 202 -9.81 2.31 28.74
CA ASN A 202 -8.86 3.00 29.63
C ASN A 202 -8.32 2.10 30.76
N LYS A 203 -8.83 0.87 30.89
CA LYS A 203 -8.44 -0.12 31.91
C LYS A 203 -7.82 -1.35 31.27
N ILE A 204 -6.71 -1.19 30.55
CA ILE A 204 -5.95 -2.34 30.03
C ILE A 204 -4.75 -2.61 30.95
N ASN A 205 -4.55 -3.88 31.28
CA ASN A 205 -3.41 -4.31 32.07
C ASN A 205 -2.10 -4.16 31.27
N GLU A 206 -1.27 -3.19 31.65
CA GLU A 206 0.00 -2.87 30.98
C GLU A 206 0.95 -4.07 30.87
N LYS A 207 0.95 -4.98 31.85
CA LYS A 207 1.79 -6.19 31.80
C LYS A 207 1.38 -7.11 30.66
N VAL A 208 0.07 -7.21 30.38
CA VAL A 208 -0.45 -7.99 29.26
C VAL A 208 -0.08 -7.34 27.93
N ILE A 209 -0.19 -6.01 27.82
CA ILE A 209 0.24 -5.27 26.61
C ILE A 209 1.73 -5.51 26.37
N ALA A 210 2.58 -5.35 27.40
CA ALA A 210 4.02 -5.54 27.28
C ALA A 210 4.37 -6.96 26.81
N SER A 211 3.72 -7.99 27.35
CA SER A 211 3.92 -9.38 26.92
C SER A 211 3.48 -9.61 25.46
N GLN A 212 2.35 -9.03 25.03
CA GLN A 212 1.88 -9.16 23.65
C GLN A 212 2.77 -8.42 22.65
N ARG A 213 3.37 -7.28 23.06
CA ARG A 213 4.30 -6.52 22.23
C ARG A 213 5.64 -7.24 21.99
N GLN A 214 5.99 -8.23 22.82
CA GLN A 214 7.19 -9.05 22.64
C GLN A 214 7.01 -10.19 21.61
N LYS A 215 5.77 -10.47 21.16
CA LYS A 215 5.43 -11.52 20.19
C LYS A 215 5.27 -10.98 18.76
#